data_AF-A0A9E4PYP7-F1
#
_entry.id   AF-A0A9E4PYP7-F1
#
_cell.length_a   1.000
_cell.length_b   1.000
_cell.length_c   1.000
_cell.angle_alpha   90.00
_cell.angle_beta   90.00
_cell.angle_gamma   90.00
#
_symmetry.space_group_name_H-M   'P 1'
#
loop_
_entity.id
_entity.type
_entity.pdbx_description
1 polymer ?
#
loop_
_entity_poly.entity_id
_entity_poly.type
_entity_poly.pdbx_seq_one_letter_code
_entity_poly.pdbx_strand_id
1 'polypeptide(L)'
;MANGGKQAAWAFHDATKLSYINLLTKPPLYKSYPGLTQIPLPQAKPPGMPALKAVSGPASAAAGPLDLQAVAQLLHYSAGLIRKSVSASAGEVHYRAAASAGALYPIELYLVCGSLPGLAAGVYHYAPAENALTQLRTGDFRGNLAVAAADDSLASAPATVVSTAVSWRSAWKYRARGYRYCFWDNGTLLANLLA
;
A
#
# COMPACT_ATOMS: atom_id res chain seq x y z
N MET A 1 -28.68 17.71 -7.17
CA MET A 1 -27.59 18.58 -7.67
C MET A 1 -27.31 18.21 -9.11
N ALA A 2 -27.54 19.11 -10.08
CA ALA A 2 -27.34 18.80 -11.50
C ALA A 2 -25.85 18.77 -11.84
N ASN A 3 -25.38 17.68 -12.42
CA ASN A 3 -23.98 17.43 -12.81
C ASN A 3 -23.59 18.20 -14.10
N GLY A 4 -23.90 19.50 -14.17
CA GLY A 4 -23.83 20.33 -15.39
C GLY A 4 -22.75 21.41 -15.41
N GLY A 5 -21.97 21.56 -14.34
CA GLY A 5 -20.97 22.62 -14.18
C GLY A 5 -19.69 22.42 -14.99
N LYS A 6 -19.78 22.40 -16.33
CA LYS A 6 -18.62 22.24 -17.23
C LYS A 6 -17.51 23.26 -16.96
N GLN A 7 -17.89 24.49 -16.59
CA GLN A 7 -16.96 25.58 -16.28
C GLN A 7 -16.14 25.31 -15.01
N ALA A 8 -16.76 24.77 -13.96
CA ALA A 8 -16.05 24.40 -12.73
C ALA A 8 -15.11 23.20 -12.97
N ALA A 9 -15.54 22.23 -13.78
CA ALA A 9 -14.70 21.11 -14.20
C ALA A 9 -13.50 21.57 -15.05
N TRP A 10 -13.72 22.51 -15.98
CA TRP A 10 -12.66 23.12 -16.80
C TRP A 10 -11.70 23.95 -15.96
N ALA A 11 -12.20 24.80 -15.06
CA ALA A 11 -11.36 25.60 -14.17
C ALA A 11 -10.48 24.69 -13.29
N PHE A 12 -11.04 23.63 -12.70
CA PHE A 12 -10.25 22.63 -11.97
C PHE A 12 -9.23 21.96 -12.90
N HIS A 13 -9.64 21.54 -14.11
CA HIS A 13 -8.74 20.90 -15.07
C HIS A 13 -7.57 21.81 -15.45
N ASP A 14 -7.82 23.08 -15.81
CA ASP A 14 -6.79 24.03 -16.22
C ASP A 14 -5.86 24.41 -15.06
N ALA A 15 -6.43 24.72 -13.89
CA ALA A 15 -5.65 25.06 -12.69
C ALA A 15 -4.74 23.94 -12.20
N THR A 16 -4.98 22.72 -12.67
CA THR A 16 -4.21 21.55 -12.25
C THR A 16 -3.29 21.00 -13.33
N LYS A 17 -3.20 21.63 -14.51
CA LYS A 17 -2.24 21.26 -15.56
C LYS A 17 -0.83 21.21 -14.98
N LEU A 18 -0.06 20.22 -15.44
CA LEU A 18 1.26 19.96 -14.89
C LEU A 18 2.21 21.07 -15.35
N SER A 19 2.72 21.85 -14.41
CA SER A 19 3.84 22.78 -14.62
C SER A 19 5.06 22.28 -13.85
N TYR A 20 6.19 22.95 -14.07
CA TYR A 20 7.54 22.70 -13.54
C TYR A 20 7.62 21.79 -12.28
N ILE A 21 8.45 20.74 -12.37
CA ILE A 21 8.76 19.81 -11.28
C ILE A 21 10.13 20.19 -10.69
N ASN A 22 10.17 20.47 -9.39
CA ASN A 22 11.42 20.76 -8.70
C ASN A 22 12.07 19.47 -8.18
N LEU A 23 13.06 18.94 -8.91
CA LEU A 23 13.79 17.71 -8.57
C LEU A 23 14.53 17.77 -7.22
N LEU A 24 14.93 18.95 -6.75
CA LEU A 24 15.62 19.11 -5.45
C LEU A 24 14.71 18.82 -4.26
N THR A 25 13.40 18.86 -4.46
CA THR A 25 12.38 18.62 -3.41
C THR A 25 11.71 17.25 -3.54
N LYS A 26 12.26 16.37 -4.38
CA LYS A 26 11.70 15.04 -4.62
C LYS A 26 11.69 14.23 -3.31
N PRO A 27 10.52 13.74 -2.86
CA PRO A 27 10.46 12.96 -1.64
C PRO A 27 11.14 11.60 -1.79
N PRO A 28 11.63 11.02 -0.69
CA PRO A 28 12.11 9.65 -0.68
C PRO A 28 11.04 8.67 -1.18
N LEU A 29 11.48 7.71 -1.98
CA LEU A 29 10.62 6.66 -2.54
C LEU A 29 10.12 5.68 -1.46
N TYR A 30 10.88 5.56 -0.37
CA TYR A 30 10.61 4.65 0.74
C TYR A 30 10.55 5.41 2.05
N LYS A 31 9.73 4.89 2.97
CA LYS A 31 9.73 5.34 4.36
C LYS A 31 10.68 4.45 5.15
N SER A 32 11.50 5.04 6.01
CA SER A 32 12.42 4.33 6.89
C SER A 32 12.13 4.68 8.35
N TYR A 33 12.39 3.72 9.25
CA TYR A 33 12.37 3.93 10.69
C TYR A 33 13.69 3.43 11.28
N PRO A 34 14.72 4.29 11.31
CA PRO A 34 16.03 3.91 11.83
C PRO A 34 15.95 3.43 13.29
N GLY A 35 16.69 2.38 13.62
CA GLY A 35 16.78 1.84 14.97
C GLY A 35 15.61 0.94 15.41
N LEU A 36 14.59 0.74 14.57
CA LEU A 36 13.51 -0.21 14.84
C LEU A 36 13.82 -1.60 14.28
N THR A 37 13.31 -2.63 14.95
CA THR A 37 13.46 -4.02 14.55
C THR A 37 12.83 -4.26 13.18
N GLN A 38 13.62 -4.85 12.27
CA GLN A 38 13.13 -5.34 10.99
C GLN A 38 13.02 -6.86 11.01
N ILE A 39 11.89 -7.36 10.54
CA ILE A 39 11.59 -8.78 10.37
C ILE A 39 11.57 -9.06 8.88
N PRO A 40 12.60 -9.72 8.31
CA PRO A 40 12.61 -10.09 6.91
C PRO A 40 11.41 -10.98 6.57
N LEU A 41 10.74 -10.70 5.46
CA LEU A 41 9.64 -11.53 5.00
C LEU A 41 10.18 -12.68 4.13
N PRO A 42 9.63 -13.89 4.26
CA PRO A 42 9.97 -14.98 3.34
C PRO A 42 9.59 -14.61 1.91
N GLN A 43 10.24 -15.27 0.95
CA GLN A 43 9.94 -15.04 -0.45
C GLN A 43 8.49 -15.44 -0.77
N ALA A 44 7.82 -14.58 -1.52
CA ALA A 44 6.49 -14.84 -2.05
C ALA A 44 6.52 -16.04 -3.01
N LYS A 45 5.61 -16.99 -2.80
CA LYS A 45 5.39 -18.12 -3.71
C LYS A 45 4.58 -17.65 -4.92
N PRO A 46 4.89 -18.10 -6.15
CA PRO A 46 4.07 -17.82 -7.32
C PRO A 46 2.61 -18.21 -7.09
N PRO A 47 1.62 -17.39 -7.54
CA PRO A 47 0.22 -17.73 -7.39
C PRO A 47 -0.09 -18.97 -8.23
N GLY A 48 -0.76 -19.95 -7.61
CA GLY A 48 -1.17 -21.20 -8.27
C GLY A 48 -2.50 -21.10 -9.01
N MET A 49 -3.21 -19.98 -8.88
CA MET A 49 -4.54 -19.75 -9.47
C MET A 49 -4.50 -18.54 -10.41
N PRO A 50 -5.13 -18.62 -11.59
CA PRO A 50 -5.32 -17.44 -12.44
C PRO A 50 -6.16 -16.37 -11.73
N ALA A 51 -5.73 -15.10 -11.81
CA ALA A 51 -6.38 -13.99 -11.10
C ALA A 51 -7.89 -13.87 -11.38
N LEU A 52 -8.31 -14.03 -12.65
CA LEU A 52 -9.73 -13.99 -13.00
C LEU A 52 -10.55 -15.07 -12.29
N LYS A 53 -9.98 -16.25 -12.06
CA LYS A 53 -10.63 -17.33 -11.31
C LYS A 53 -10.67 -17.03 -9.81
N ALA A 54 -9.62 -16.43 -9.27
CA ALA A 54 -9.55 -16.06 -7.86
C ALA A 54 -10.60 -15.01 -7.48
N VAL A 55 -10.82 -14.00 -8.34
CA VAL A 55 -11.80 -12.93 -8.06
C VAL A 55 -13.24 -13.27 -8.44
N SER A 56 -13.47 -14.25 -9.35
CA SER A 56 -14.82 -14.65 -9.78
C SER A 56 -15.39 -15.82 -8.98
N GLY A 57 -14.55 -16.55 -8.25
CA GLY A 57 -14.98 -17.65 -7.39
C GLY A 57 -15.67 -17.15 -6.12
N PRO A 58 -16.48 -18.00 -5.46
CA PRO A 58 -16.90 -17.71 -4.09
C PRO A 58 -15.65 -17.52 -3.21
N ALA A 59 -15.71 -16.60 -2.25
CA ALA A 59 -14.63 -16.38 -1.30
C ALA A 59 -14.20 -17.74 -0.71
N SER A 60 -13.04 -18.23 -1.15
CA SER A 60 -12.55 -19.51 -0.68
C SER A 60 -12.19 -19.33 0.79
N ALA A 61 -12.83 -20.10 1.67
CA ALA A 61 -12.38 -20.19 3.05
C ALA A 61 -10.90 -20.61 3.02
N ALA A 62 -10.01 -19.72 3.46
CA ALA A 62 -8.58 -19.97 3.42
C ALA A 62 -8.27 -21.30 4.11
N ALA A 63 -7.48 -22.14 3.45
CA ALA A 63 -7.19 -23.52 3.87
C ALA A 63 -6.17 -23.60 5.04
N GLY A 64 -6.24 -22.69 6.01
CA GLY A 64 -5.36 -22.68 7.17
C GLY A 64 -5.31 -21.34 7.93
N PRO A 65 -4.64 -21.31 9.09
CA PRO A 65 -4.42 -20.08 9.86
C PRO A 65 -3.52 -19.11 9.08
N LEU A 66 -3.76 -17.80 9.25
CA LEU A 66 -2.91 -16.75 8.69
C LEU A 66 -1.53 -16.78 9.37
N ASP A 67 -0.48 -17.11 8.64
CA ASP A 67 0.91 -17.16 9.11
C ASP A 67 1.80 -16.07 8.46
N LEU A 68 3.07 -15.99 8.86
CA LEU A 68 4.03 -15.03 8.30
C LEU A 68 4.21 -15.21 6.77
N GLN A 69 4.16 -16.45 6.27
CA GLN A 69 4.29 -16.71 4.83
C GLN A 69 3.11 -16.16 4.04
N ALA A 70 1.88 -16.33 4.53
CA ALA A 70 0.68 -15.78 3.94
C ALA A 70 0.66 -14.24 4.00
N VAL A 71 1.08 -13.66 5.12
CA VAL A 71 1.27 -12.20 5.24
C VAL A 71 2.29 -11.69 4.21
N ALA A 72 3.43 -12.37 4.07
CA ALA A 72 4.44 -12.02 3.08
C ALA A 72 3.90 -12.06 1.65
N GLN A 73 3.11 -13.09 1.34
CA GLN A 73 2.47 -13.28 0.05
C GLN A 73 1.54 -12.11 -0.30
N LEU A 74 0.65 -11.76 0.63
CA LEU A 74 -0.33 -10.68 0.47
C LEU A 74 0.39 -9.35 0.27
N LEU A 75 1.37 -9.01 1.12
CA LEU A 75 2.09 -7.75 1.04
C LEU A 75 2.93 -7.64 -0.25
N HIS A 76 3.59 -8.72 -0.66
CA HIS A 76 4.40 -8.76 -1.86
C HIS A 76 3.56 -8.52 -3.12
N TYR A 77 2.45 -9.25 -3.30
CA TYR A 77 1.60 -9.08 -4.48
C TYR A 77 0.70 -7.83 -4.43
N SER A 78 0.50 -7.24 -3.26
CA SER A 78 -0.18 -5.95 -3.15
C SER A 78 0.74 -4.77 -3.46
N ALA A 79 1.88 -4.69 -2.76
CA ALA A 79 2.71 -3.48 -2.71
C ALA A 79 4.22 -3.74 -2.87
N GLY A 80 4.64 -4.99 -3.06
CA GLY A 80 6.05 -5.36 -3.11
C GLY A 80 6.77 -4.80 -4.34
N LEU A 81 8.08 -4.60 -4.22
CA LEU A 81 8.96 -4.25 -5.34
C LEU A 81 9.14 -5.48 -6.25
N ILE A 82 8.72 -5.38 -7.52
CA ILE A 82 8.75 -6.49 -8.49
C ILE A 82 9.80 -6.32 -9.58
N ARG A 83 10.22 -5.08 -9.86
CA ARG A 83 11.23 -4.79 -10.89
C ARG A 83 11.96 -3.49 -10.60
N LYS A 84 13.23 -3.42 -10.95
CA LYS A 84 13.99 -2.17 -11.09
C LYS A 84 14.44 -2.04 -12.54
N SER A 85 14.41 -0.82 -13.08
CA SER A 85 14.99 -0.56 -14.40
C SER A 85 15.59 0.82 -14.48
N VAL A 86 16.61 0.98 -15.32
CA VAL A 86 17.21 2.28 -15.60
C VAL A 86 16.60 2.85 -16.89
N SER A 87 16.15 4.10 -16.84
CA SER A 87 15.67 4.87 -17.98
C SER A 87 16.62 6.05 -18.24
N ALA A 88 16.93 6.31 -19.50
CA ALA A 88 17.75 7.45 -19.91
C ALA A 88 17.15 8.80 -19.47
N SER A 89 15.81 8.91 -19.38
CA SER A 89 15.11 10.15 -19.02
C SER A 89 14.74 10.26 -17.53
N ALA A 90 14.69 9.14 -16.80
CA ALA A 90 14.15 9.10 -15.44
C ALA A 90 15.10 8.48 -14.39
N GLY A 91 16.26 7.96 -14.80
CA GLY A 91 17.18 7.24 -13.91
C GLY A 91 16.66 5.88 -13.49
N GLU A 92 17.02 5.40 -12.29
CA GLU A 92 16.49 4.17 -11.71
C GLU A 92 15.00 4.35 -11.35
N VAL A 93 14.16 3.48 -11.90
CA VAL A 93 12.73 3.40 -11.66
C VAL A 93 12.43 2.06 -11.01
N HIS A 94 11.70 2.12 -9.90
CA HIS A 94 11.28 0.97 -9.12
C HIS A 94 9.80 0.71 -9.42
N TYR A 95 9.47 -0.51 -9.84
CA TYR A 95 8.10 -0.92 -10.12
C TYR A 95 7.61 -1.81 -8.99
N ARG A 96 6.51 -1.40 -8.36
CA ARG A 96 5.79 -2.22 -7.40
C ARG A 96 4.65 -2.99 -8.06
N ALA A 97 4.12 -3.99 -7.36
CA ALA A 97 3.01 -4.81 -7.84
C ALA A 97 1.76 -3.98 -8.18
N ALA A 98 1.41 -3.00 -7.34
CA ALA A 98 0.36 -2.04 -7.66
C ALA A 98 0.87 -0.98 -8.67
N ALA A 99 0.05 -0.63 -9.65
CA ALA A 99 0.29 0.53 -10.50
C ALA A 99 0.13 1.83 -9.68
N SER A 100 0.96 2.83 -9.97
CA SER A 100 0.93 4.13 -9.30
C SER A 100 1.20 5.26 -10.27
N ALA A 101 0.44 6.36 -10.14
CA ALA A 101 0.62 7.54 -10.97
C ALA A 101 2.07 8.06 -10.92
N GLY A 102 2.76 7.99 -12.05
CA GLY A 102 4.13 8.46 -12.18
C GLY A 102 5.17 7.64 -11.41
N ALA A 103 4.85 6.41 -10.99
CA ALA A 103 5.70 5.55 -10.18
C ALA A 103 6.16 6.23 -8.86
N LEU A 104 5.26 6.98 -8.22
CA LEU A 104 5.55 7.75 -7.01
C LEU A 104 5.21 7.00 -5.71
N TYR A 105 4.33 6.00 -5.79
CA TYR A 105 3.96 5.09 -4.70
C TYR A 105 3.67 5.81 -3.37
N PRO A 106 2.62 6.65 -3.32
CA PRO A 106 2.24 7.38 -2.11
C PRO A 106 1.70 6.48 -1.01
N ILE A 107 1.21 5.29 -1.35
CA ILE A 107 0.54 4.40 -0.40
C ILE A 107 1.57 3.56 0.37
N GLU A 108 1.40 3.56 1.68
CA GLU A 108 2.14 2.75 2.64
C GLU A 108 1.19 1.75 3.30
N LEU A 109 1.66 0.51 3.48
CA LEU A 109 0.91 -0.53 4.17
C LEU A 109 1.44 -0.76 5.57
N TYR A 110 0.51 -0.89 6.50
CA TYR A 110 0.75 -1.26 7.87
C TYR A 110 -0.06 -2.51 8.19
N LEU A 111 0.47 -3.35 9.05
CA LEU A 111 -0.20 -4.54 9.56
C LEU A 111 -0.42 -4.35 11.05
N VAL A 112 -1.67 -4.47 11.50
CA VAL A 112 -2.02 -4.60 12.92
C VAL A 112 -2.49 -6.02 13.12
N CYS A 113 -1.78 -6.82 13.91
CA CYS A 113 -2.11 -8.23 14.07
C CYS A 113 -1.99 -8.70 15.52
N GLY A 114 -2.75 -9.75 15.82
CA GLY A 114 -2.52 -10.58 17.01
C GLY A 114 -1.28 -11.46 16.82
N SER A 115 -1.09 -12.43 17.72
CA SER A 115 -0.02 -13.42 17.57
C SER A 115 -0.35 -14.37 16.41
N LEU A 116 0.45 -14.33 15.35
CA LEU A 116 0.36 -15.24 14.21
C LEU A 116 1.53 -16.24 14.27
N PRO A 117 1.42 -17.42 13.63
CA PRO A 117 2.56 -18.30 13.46
C PRO A 117 3.71 -17.57 12.73
N GLY A 118 4.85 -17.42 13.41
CA GLY A 118 6.02 -16.72 12.88
C GLY A 118 6.01 -15.19 13.01
N LEU A 119 4.96 -14.58 13.59
CA LEU A 119 4.90 -13.13 13.81
C LEU A 119 4.20 -12.79 15.12
N ALA A 120 4.92 -12.14 16.03
CA ALA A 120 4.35 -11.68 17.29
C ALA A 120 3.23 -10.65 17.07
N ALA A 121 2.37 -10.46 18.07
CA ALA A 121 1.38 -9.38 18.05
C ALA A 121 2.07 -8.01 17.99
N GLY A 122 1.55 -7.12 17.14
CA GLY A 122 2.16 -5.81 16.97
C GLY A 122 1.52 -4.93 15.91
N VAL A 123 2.12 -3.75 15.76
CA VAL A 123 1.90 -2.84 14.64
C VAL A 123 3.18 -2.81 13.81
N TYR A 124 3.05 -3.11 12.52
CA TYR A 124 4.18 -3.21 11.60
C TYR A 124 3.98 -2.29 10.40
N HIS A 125 5.06 -1.76 9.85
CA HIS A 125 5.08 -1.11 8.54
C HIS A 125 5.72 -2.07 7.53
N TYR A 126 5.12 -2.25 6.36
CA TYR A 126 5.73 -3.00 5.27
C TYR A 126 6.77 -2.14 4.56
N ALA A 127 8.02 -2.59 4.58
CA ALA A 127 9.17 -1.96 3.92
C ALA A 127 9.47 -2.67 2.59
N PRO A 128 8.95 -2.18 1.45
CA PRO A 128 9.03 -2.91 0.18
C PRO A 128 10.41 -2.92 -0.47
N ALA A 129 11.35 -2.06 -0.06
CA ALA A 129 12.72 -2.10 -0.58
C ALA A 129 13.50 -3.29 0.01
N GLU A 130 13.32 -3.54 1.30
CA GLU A 130 13.95 -4.61 2.07
C GLU A 130 13.15 -5.91 2.06
N ASN A 131 11.91 -5.87 1.56
CA ASN A 131 10.91 -6.92 1.70
C ASN A 131 10.81 -7.41 3.16
N ALA A 132 10.52 -6.47 4.06
CA ALA A 132 10.51 -6.71 5.51
C ALA A 132 9.33 -6.02 6.19
N LEU A 133 9.01 -6.46 7.40
CA LEU A 133 8.14 -5.74 8.33
C LEU A 133 9.00 -4.99 9.34
N THR A 134 8.82 -3.67 9.42
CA THR A 134 9.42 -2.87 10.49
C THR A 134 8.45 -2.83 11.68
N GLN A 135 8.86 -3.35 12.84
CA GLN A 135 8.03 -3.38 14.05
C GLN A 135 7.97 -2.00 14.69
N LEU A 136 6.79 -1.39 14.66
CA LEU A 136 6.54 -0.06 15.23
C LEU A 136 6.10 -0.14 16.68
N ARG A 137 5.32 -1.17 17.03
CA ARG A 137 4.82 -1.41 18.39
C ARG A 137 4.72 -2.90 18.66
N THR A 138 5.08 -3.31 19.87
CA THR A 138 4.93 -4.68 20.38
C THR A 138 3.64 -4.81 21.19
N GLY A 139 2.90 -5.90 21.01
CA GLY A 139 1.65 -6.16 21.73
C GLY A 139 0.41 -6.10 20.83
N ASP A 140 -0.73 -6.56 21.34
CA ASP A 140 -1.97 -6.61 20.56
C ASP A 140 -2.69 -5.26 20.56
N PHE A 141 -2.63 -4.55 19.42
CA PHE A 141 -3.28 -3.25 19.21
C PHE A 141 -4.59 -3.36 18.40
N ARG A 142 -5.10 -4.57 18.14
CA ARG A 142 -6.34 -4.74 17.37
C ARG A 142 -7.55 -4.10 18.04
N GLY A 143 -7.62 -4.13 19.38
CA GLY A 143 -8.65 -3.43 20.14
C GLY A 143 -8.59 -1.91 20.00
N ASN A 144 -7.38 -1.32 20.01
CA ASN A 144 -7.22 0.12 19.76
C ASN A 144 -7.66 0.50 18.34
N LEU A 145 -7.34 -0.34 17.35
CA LEU A 145 -7.76 -0.12 15.96
C LEU A 145 -9.28 -0.21 15.82
N ALA A 146 -9.91 -1.21 16.45
CA ALA A 146 -11.36 -1.39 16.46
C ALA A 146 -12.09 -0.15 16.99
N VAL A 147 -11.65 0.37 18.14
CA VAL A 147 -12.20 1.61 18.72
C VAL A 147 -12.02 2.80 17.79
N ALA A 148 -10.83 2.97 17.20
CA ALA A 148 -10.54 4.08 16.30
C ALA A 148 -11.34 4.02 14.99
N ALA A 149 -11.67 2.81 14.52
CA ALA A 149 -12.46 2.57 13.31
C ALA A 149 -13.98 2.52 13.58
N ALA A 150 -14.39 2.54 14.85
CA ALA A 150 -15.76 2.24 15.27
C ALA A 150 -16.28 0.91 14.69
N ASP A 151 -15.42 -0.12 14.70
CA ASP A 151 -15.71 -1.46 14.18
C ASP A 151 -15.09 -2.54 15.08
N ASP A 152 -15.92 -3.11 15.96
CA ASP A 152 -15.50 -4.14 16.93
C ASP A 152 -15.01 -5.44 16.26
N SER A 153 -15.39 -5.69 15.00
CA SER A 153 -14.97 -6.91 14.29
C SER A 153 -13.45 -6.94 14.09
N LEU A 154 -12.80 -5.78 13.99
CA LEU A 154 -11.35 -5.65 13.84
C LEU A 154 -10.57 -6.17 15.06
N ALA A 155 -11.17 -6.14 16.26
CA ALA A 155 -10.54 -6.69 17.46
C ALA A 155 -10.43 -8.22 17.40
N SER A 156 -11.35 -8.87 16.68
CA SER A 156 -11.40 -10.32 16.50
C SER A 156 -10.63 -10.83 15.29
N ALA A 157 -10.44 -9.99 14.26
CA ALA A 157 -9.70 -10.35 13.06
C ALA A 157 -8.24 -10.73 13.39
N PRO A 158 -7.65 -11.78 12.79
CA PRO A 158 -6.27 -12.18 13.09
C PRO A 158 -5.27 -11.08 12.74
N ALA A 159 -5.54 -10.34 11.65
CA ALA A 159 -4.79 -9.18 11.24
C ALA A 159 -5.65 -8.21 10.42
N THR A 160 -5.25 -6.94 10.42
CA THR A 160 -5.83 -5.88 9.59
C THR A 160 -4.71 -5.16 8.86
N VAL A 161 -4.84 -5.05 7.54
CA VAL A 161 -3.95 -4.21 6.73
C VAL A 161 -4.53 -2.79 6.68
N VAL A 162 -3.74 -1.82 7.11
CA VAL A 162 -4.10 -0.40 7.09
C VAL A 162 -3.29 0.29 5.99
N SER A 163 -3.97 0.96 5.07
CA SER A 163 -3.35 1.79 4.05
C SER A 163 -3.30 3.25 4.51
N THR A 164 -2.17 3.91 4.27
CA THR A 164 -2.03 5.36 4.50
C THR A 164 -1.38 6.00 3.28
N ALA A 165 -1.56 7.31 3.11
CA ALA A 165 -0.94 8.05 2.02
C ALA A 165 0.10 9.04 2.53
N VAL A 166 1.33 8.96 2.02
CA VAL A 166 2.32 10.03 2.10
C VAL A 166 2.00 11.03 1.00
N SER A 167 1.02 11.90 1.23
CA SER A 167 0.44 12.81 0.23
C SER A 167 1.48 13.65 -0.52
N TRP A 168 2.60 14.00 0.13
CA TRP A 168 3.69 14.73 -0.51
C TRP A 168 4.32 14.00 -1.70
N ARG A 169 4.37 12.66 -1.70
CA ARG A 169 4.89 11.88 -2.84
C ARG A 169 4.14 12.18 -4.13
N SER A 170 2.81 12.19 -4.07
CA SER A 170 1.99 12.53 -5.23
C SER A 170 1.92 14.05 -5.48
N ALA A 171 1.75 14.84 -4.42
CA ALA A 171 1.60 16.30 -4.54
C ALA A 171 2.87 17.00 -5.05
N TRP A 172 4.05 16.43 -4.82
CA TRP A 172 5.31 16.95 -5.35
C TRP A 172 5.29 17.08 -6.88
N LYS A 173 4.76 16.07 -7.59
CA LYS A 173 4.63 16.06 -9.05
C LYS A 173 3.30 16.62 -9.54
N TYR A 174 2.21 16.34 -8.82
CA TYR A 174 0.84 16.54 -9.31
C TYR A 174 0.06 17.61 -8.56
N ARG A 175 0.66 18.29 -7.58
CA ARG A 175 0.03 19.35 -6.77
C ARG A 175 -1.32 18.86 -6.22
N ALA A 176 -2.37 19.67 -6.31
CA ALA A 176 -3.71 19.32 -5.84
C ALA A 176 -4.30 18.05 -6.49
N ARG A 177 -3.92 17.69 -7.73
CA ARG A 177 -4.35 16.42 -8.35
C ARG A 177 -3.79 15.20 -7.63
N GLY A 178 -2.66 15.36 -6.93
CA GLY A 178 -2.02 14.29 -6.19
C GLY A 178 -2.96 13.60 -5.21
N TYR A 179 -3.93 14.34 -4.62
CA TYR A 179 -4.95 13.78 -3.75
C TYR A 179 -5.78 12.70 -4.46
N ARG A 180 -6.28 12.98 -5.67
CA ARG A 180 -7.07 12.00 -6.47
C ARG A 180 -6.24 10.76 -6.80
N TYR A 181 -4.96 10.96 -7.11
CA TYR A 181 -4.06 9.86 -7.44
C TYR A 181 -3.77 8.96 -6.24
N CYS A 182 -3.72 9.50 -5.01
CA CYS A 182 -3.63 8.64 -3.82
C CYS A 182 -4.81 7.65 -3.74
N PHE A 183 -6.04 8.06 -4.04
CA PHE A 183 -7.18 7.13 -4.03
C PHE A 183 -7.12 6.10 -5.15
N TRP A 184 -6.73 6.51 -6.37
CA TRP A 184 -6.57 5.57 -7.48
C TRP A 184 -5.46 4.56 -7.21
N ASP A 185 -4.30 5.02 -6.72
CA ASP A 185 -3.18 4.17 -6.35
C ASP A 185 -3.54 3.24 -5.17
N ASN A 186 -4.39 3.68 -4.24
CA ASN A 186 -4.89 2.79 -3.19
C ASN A 186 -5.88 1.75 -3.75
N GLY A 187 -6.71 2.15 -4.71
CA GLY A 187 -7.64 1.24 -5.38
C GLY A 187 -6.94 0.12 -6.15
N THR A 188 -5.84 0.42 -6.86
CA THR A 188 -5.04 -0.60 -7.54
C THR A 188 -4.39 -1.56 -6.55
N LEU A 189 -3.88 -1.04 -5.44
CA LEU A 189 -3.33 -1.85 -4.36
C LEU A 189 -4.38 -2.75 -3.72
N LEU A 190 -5.56 -2.22 -3.39
CA LEU A 190 -6.64 -2.98 -2.79
C LEU A 190 -7.15 -4.08 -3.73
N ALA A 191 -7.22 -3.80 -5.04
CA ALA A 191 -7.56 -4.82 -6.03
C ALA A 191 -6.56 -5.98 -6.02
N ASN A 192 -5.26 -5.70 -5.93
CA ASN A 192 -4.23 -6.74 -5.81
C ASN A 192 -4.31 -7.50 -4.48
N LEU A 193 -4.64 -6.82 -3.38
CA LEU A 193 -4.73 -7.44 -2.05
C LEU A 193 -5.89 -8.45 -1.94
N LEU A 194 -6.97 -8.22 -2.70
CA LEU A 194 -8.17 -9.04 -2.69
C LEU A 194 -8.16 -10.19 -3.73
N ALA A 195 -7.19 -10.19 -4.66
CA ALA A 195 -7.09 -11.14 -5.76
C ALA A 195 -6.22 -12.36 -5.41
#